data_AF-A0A7Y7BDK8-F1
#
_entry.id   AF-A0A7Y7BDK8-F1
#
_cell.length_a   1.000
_cell.length_b   1.000
_cell.length_c   1.000
_cell.angle_alpha   90.00
_cell.angle_beta   90.00
_cell.angle_gamma   90.00
#
_symmetry.space_group_name_H-M   'P 1'
#
loop_
_entity.id
_entity.type
_entity.pdbx_description
1 polymer ?
#
loop_
_entity_poly.entity_id
_entity_poly.type
_entity_poly.pdbx_seq_one_letter_code
_entity_poly.pdbx_strand_id
1 'polypeptide(L)'
;MEFEDGVTGMIEESWTKLGGMDDRAEIHGTEGVAYADVLQGNSIQTYSNKGVSYAVEKAGNTVGWSFTMYEESWNYGFPQEFAHFVDCVKNDKQPLVTGEDGKAVLEVIFAAYESAGTGRKVELPFKTDAEKPIRLWKK
;
A
#
# COMPACT_ATOMS: atom_id res chain seq x y z
N MET A 1 -7.20 12.51 -0.98
CA MET A 1 -6.24 13.43 -1.60
C MET A 1 -6.85 14.00 -2.86
N GLU A 2 -6.62 15.28 -3.14
CA GLU A 2 -7.06 15.96 -4.37
C GLU A 2 -5.80 16.40 -5.11
N PHE A 3 -5.68 16.05 -6.39
CA PHE A 3 -4.53 16.38 -7.24
C PHE A 3 -4.81 17.62 -8.09
N GLU A 4 -3.74 18.27 -8.59
CA GLU A 4 -3.82 19.52 -9.38
C GLU A 4 -4.65 19.36 -10.66
N ASP A 5 -4.70 18.16 -11.23
CA ASP A 5 -5.47 17.81 -12.42
C ASP A 5 -6.95 17.47 -12.12
N GLY A 6 -7.38 17.61 -10.87
CA GLY A 6 -8.74 17.33 -10.42
C GLY A 6 -8.99 15.87 -10.06
N VAL A 7 -7.99 14.98 -10.14
CA VAL A 7 -8.12 13.59 -9.71
C VAL A 7 -8.29 13.53 -8.19
N THR A 8 -9.14 12.63 -7.72
CA THR A 8 -9.30 12.33 -6.29
C THR A 8 -8.74 10.94 -5.99
N GLY A 9 -7.78 10.88 -5.07
CA GLY A 9 -7.24 9.63 -4.52
C GLY A 9 -7.83 9.31 -3.16
N MET A 10 -8.32 8.10 -2.98
CA MET A 10 -8.73 7.54 -1.67
C MET A 10 -7.72 6.48 -1.25
N ILE A 11 -7.27 6.55 0.01
CA ILE A 11 -6.43 5.54 0.62
C ILE A 11 -7.13 5.07 1.88
N GLU A 12 -7.38 3.77 1.98
CA GLU A 12 -7.96 3.12 3.16
C GLU A 12 -6.97 2.09 3.67
N GLU A 13 -6.71 2.11 4.97
CA GLU A 13 -5.79 1.21 5.65
C GLU A 13 -6.44 0.75 6.96
N SER A 14 -6.28 -0.53 7.30
CA SER A 14 -6.83 -1.08 8.53
C SER A 14 -6.01 -2.25 9.06
N TRP A 15 -5.62 -2.16 10.33
CA TRP A 15 -4.99 -3.26 11.07
C TRP A 15 -5.99 -4.22 11.72
N THR A 16 -7.29 -3.95 11.60
CA THR A 16 -8.34 -4.75 12.25
C THR A 16 -9.24 -5.46 11.25
N LYS A 17 -8.94 -5.35 9.94
CA LYS A 17 -9.62 -6.12 8.90
C LYS A 17 -9.17 -7.59 8.97
N LEU A 18 -10.12 -8.50 9.17
CA LEU A 18 -9.90 -9.94 9.18
C LEU A 18 -10.07 -10.53 7.77
N GLY A 19 -9.56 -11.75 7.57
CA GLY A 19 -9.79 -12.53 6.34
C GLY A 19 -8.61 -12.62 5.38
N GLY A 20 -7.39 -12.32 5.83
CA GLY A 20 -6.21 -12.23 4.97
C GLY A 20 -5.90 -10.80 4.56
N MET A 21 -4.66 -10.59 4.13
CA MET A 21 -4.22 -9.33 3.58
C MET A 21 -5.01 -9.01 2.30
N ASP A 22 -5.36 -7.74 2.14
CA ASP A 22 -6.18 -7.23 1.04
C ASP A 22 -5.54 -5.96 0.50
N ASP A 23 -4.62 -6.18 -0.43
CA ASP A 23 -3.90 -5.14 -1.13
C ASP A 23 -4.48 -4.98 -2.52
N ARG A 24 -5.25 -3.90 -2.68
CA ARG A 24 -5.93 -3.58 -3.92
C ARG A 24 -5.81 -2.11 -4.26
N ALA A 25 -5.76 -1.84 -5.56
CA ALA A 25 -5.88 -0.51 -6.12
C ALA A 25 -6.87 -0.53 -7.28
N GLU A 26 -7.62 0.54 -7.41
CA GLU A 26 -8.55 0.74 -8.53
C GLU A 26 -8.31 2.13 -9.13
N ILE A 27 -8.37 2.19 -10.46
CA ILE A 27 -8.24 3.43 -11.22
C ILE A 27 -9.46 3.54 -12.13
N HIS A 28 -10.23 4.60 -11.92
CA HIS A 28 -11.42 4.92 -12.72
C HIS A 28 -11.11 6.11 -13.62
N GLY A 29 -11.19 5.89 -14.94
CA GLY A 29 -11.03 6.92 -15.95
C GLY A 29 -12.34 7.22 -16.68
N THR A 30 -12.28 8.15 -17.63
CA THR A 30 -13.45 8.54 -18.45
C THR A 30 -13.91 7.44 -19.40
N GLU A 31 -13.02 6.53 -19.77
CA GLU A 31 -13.26 5.49 -20.79
C GLU A 31 -13.10 4.06 -20.25
N GLY A 32 -12.80 3.88 -18.96
CA GLY A 32 -12.56 2.56 -18.43
C GLY A 32 -12.16 2.53 -16.96
N VAL A 33 -11.94 1.32 -16.49
CA VAL A 33 -11.54 1.02 -15.12
C VAL A 33 -10.47 -0.07 -15.13
N ALA A 34 -9.49 0.05 -14.24
CA ALA A 34 -8.49 -0.98 -13.98
C ALA A 34 -8.50 -1.35 -12.49
N TYR A 35 -8.40 -2.65 -12.22
CA TYR A 35 -8.28 -3.21 -10.88
C TYR A 35 -6.95 -3.95 -10.77
N ALA A 36 -6.18 -3.63 -9.74
CA ALA A 36 -5.04 -4.40 -9.30
C ALA A 36 -5.41 -5.03 -7.95
N ASP A 37 -5.50 -6.35 -7.90
CA ASP A 37 -5.74 -7.14 -6.69
C ASP A 37 -4.55 -8.08 -6.52
N VAL A 38 -3.63 -7.70 -5.63
CA VAL A 38 -2.29 -8.27 -5.56
C VAL A 38 -2.27 -9.63 -4.88
N LEU A 39 -3.17 -9.84 -3.90
CA LEU A 39 -3.11 -10.99 -3.00
C LEU A 39 -4.35 -11.89 -3.05
N GLN A 40 -5.46 -11.45 -3.63
CA GLN A 40 -6.61 -12.33 -3.83
C GLN A 40 -6.80 -12.62 -5.32
N GLY A 41 -6.49 -11.67 -6.21
CA GLY A 41 -6.75 -11.76 -7.65
C GLY A 41 -5.99 -12.88 -8.36
N ASN A 42 -4.77 -13.20 -7.93
CA ASN A 42 -3.92 -14.27 -8.45
C ASN A 42 -3.95 -15.55 -7.59
N SER A 43 -4.68 -15.55 -6.48
CA SER A 43 -4.66 -16.67 -5.51
C SER A 43 -5.39 -17.92 -6.02
N ILE A 44 -5.05 -19.07 -5.42
CA ILE A 44 -5.82 -20.30 -5.60
C ILE A 44 -6.95 -20.32 -4.56
N GLN A 45 -8.20 -20.21 -5.03
CA GLN A 45 -9.36 -20.38 -4.17
C GLN A 45 -9.41 -21.81 -3.63
N THR A 46 -9.30 -21.95 -2.31
CA THR A 46 -9.08 -23.25 -1.67
C THR A 46 -10.09 -23.45 -0.55
N TYR A 47 -10.83 -24.57 -0.59
CA TYR A 47 -11.66 -25.01 0.51
C TYR A 47 -11.01 -26.17 1.26
N SER A 48 -10.95 -26.11 2.59
CA SER A 48 -10.52 -27.24 3.41
C SER A 48 -11.30 -27.34 4.72
N ASN A 49 -11.86 -28.52 5.01
CA ASN A 49 -12.47 -28.82 6.31
C ASN A 49 -11.45 -28.85 7.47
N LYS A 50 -10.16 -29.02 7.16
CA LYS A 50 -9.07 -29.10 8.16
C LYS A 50 -8.14 -27.89 8.11
N GLY A 51 -8.36 -26.98 7.18
CA GLY A 51 -7.41 -25.92 6.84
C GLY A 51 -6.25 -26.37 5.96
N VAL A 52 -5.43 -25.39 5.59
CA VAL A 52 -4.10 -25.56 4.98
C VAL A 52 -3.05 -24.97 5.90
N SER A 53 -1.79 -25.40 5.75
CA SER A 53 -0.68 -24.92 6.59
C SER A 53 -0.43 -23.42 6.47
N TYR A 54 -0.58 -22.89 5.26
CA TYR A 54 -0.47 -21.47 4.95
C TYR A 54 -1.43 -21.12 3.82
N ALA A 55 -2.20 -20.04 3.97
CA ALA A 55 -3.07 -19.52 2.92
C ALA A 55 -2.48 -18.24 2.34
N VAL A 56 -2.50 -17.15 3.11
CA VAL A 56 -1.96 -15.84 2.73
C VAL A 56 -1.56 -15.10 4.01
N GLU A 57 -0.74 -14.05 3.89
CA GLU A 57 -0.43 -13.17 5.01
C GLU A 57 -1.73 -12.72 5.72
N LYS A 58 -1.71 -12.70 7.06
CA LYS A 58 -2.84 -12.29 7.91
C LYS A 58 -4.15 -13.10 7.74
N ALA A 59 -4.12 -14.30 7.16
CA ALA A 59 -5.31 -15.14 7.00
C ALA A 59 -6.09 -15.40 8.31
N GLY A 60 -5.38 -15.51 9.43
CA GLY A 60 -5.95 -15.75 10.76
C GLY A 60 -6.38 -17.22 10.96
N ASN A 61 -7.26 -17.74 10.10
CA ASN A 61 -7.59 -19.16 10.01
C ASN A 61 -7.68 -19.61 8.54
N THR A 62 -7.62 -20.91 8.29
CA THR A 62 -7.62 -21.47 6.93
C THR A 62 -8.72 -22.51 6.71
N VAL A 63 -9.63 -22.70 7.68
CA VAL A 63 -10.74 -23.65 7.57
C VAL A 63 -11.87 -23.03 6.76
N GLY A 64 -12.47 -23.81 5.87
CA GLY A 64 -13.44 -23.30 4.91
C GLY A 64 -12.73 -22.71 3.69
N TRP A 65 -13.31 -21.65 3.12
CA TRP A 65 -12.75 -20.96 1.96
C TRP A 65 -11.59 -20.05 2.36
N SER A 66 -10.51 -20.12 1.59
CA SER A 66 -9.31 -19.32 1.75
C SER A 66 -8.70 -18.98 0.39
N PHE A 67 -7.88 -17.94 0.36
CA PHE A 67 -7.08 -17.53 -0.79
C PHE A 67 -5.66 -18.05 -0.58
N THR A 68 -5.33 -19.19 -1.18
CA THR A 68 -3.99 -19.79 -1.02
C THR A 68 -3.05 -19.14 -2.03
N MET A 69 -2.09 -18.39 -1.52
CA MET A 69 -1.09 -17.66 -2.31
C MET A 69 0.07 -18.59 -2.66
N TYR A 70 0.45 -18.59 -3.94
CA TYR A 70 1.69 -19.21 -4.42
C TYR A 70 2.70 -18.10 -4.73
N GLU A 71 3.99 -18.39 -4.63
CA GLU A 71 5.07 -17.44 -4.97
C GLU A 71 4.82 -16.03 -4.39
N GLU A 72 4.35 -15.96 -3.14
CA GLU A 72 3.87 -14.72 -2.51
C GLU A 72 4.92 -13.60 -2.58
N SER A 73 6.20 -13.92 -2.30
CA SER A 73 7.30 -12.96 -2.43
C SER A 73 7.48 -12.42 -3.85
N TRP A 74 7.27 -13.25 -4.87
CA TRP A 74 7.32 -12.82 -6.27
C TRP A 74 6.14 -11.90 -6.61
N ASN A 75 4.95 -12.22 -6.11
CA ASN A 75 3.75 -11.43 -6.32
C ASN A 75 3.80 -10.07 -5.62
N TYR A 76 4.46 -9.98 -4.46
CA TYR A 76 4.79 -8.70 -3.82
C TYR A 76 5.85 -7.89 -4.56
N GLY A 77 6.59 -8.51 -5.49
CA GLY A 77 7.62 -7.82 -6.27
C GLY A 77 8.99 -7.72 -5.61
N PHE A 78 9.23 -8.37 -4.46
CA PHE A 78 10.52 -8.28 -3.76
C PHE A 78 11.71 -8.74 -4.62
N PRO A 79 11.64 -9.86 -5.38
CA PRO A 79 12.73 -10.24 -6.28
C PRO A 79 13.05 -9.18 -7.33
N GLN A 80 12.03 -8.51 -7.87
CA GLN A 80 12.15 -7.46 -8.89
C GLN A 80 12.75 -6.20 -8.28
N GLU A 81 12.33 -5.80 -7.08
CA GLU A 81 12.92 -4.70 -6.32
C GLU A 81 14.41 -4.96 -6.05
N PHE A 82 14.78 -6.14 -5.56
CA PHE A 82 16.18 -6.48 -5.31
C PHE A 82 17.00 -6.55 -6.59
N ALA A 83 16.45 -7.11 -7.68
CA ALA A 83 17.12 -7.15 -8.97
C ALA A 83 17.39 -5.72 -9.49
N HIS A 84 16.42 -4.82 -9.38
CA HIS A 84 16.55 -3.40 -9.72
C HIS A 84 17.60 -2.71 -8.86
N PHE A 85 17.57 -2.92 -7.54
CA PHE A 85 18.57 -2.37 -6.63
C PHE A 85 19.99 -2.80 -6.99
N VAL A 86 20.20 -4.10 -7.23
CA VAL A 86 21.52 -4.64 -7.62
C VAL A 86 21.96 -4.06 -8.96
N ASP A 87 21.06 -3.91 -9.93
CA ASP A 87 21.36 -3.28 -11.22
C ASP A 87 21.78 -1.80 -11.07
N CYS A 88 21.06 -1.04 -10.24
CA CYS A 88 21.40 0.34 -9.92
C CYS A 88 22.79 0.47 -9.30
N VAL A 89 23.10 -0.34 -8.28
CA VAL A 89 24.40 -0.32 -7.61
C VAL A 89 25.52 -0.73 -8.54
N LYS A 90 25.31 -1.78 -9.35
CA LYS A 90 26.34 -2.33 -10.24
C LYS A 90 26.66 -1.38 -11.40
N ASN A 91 25.65 -0.70 -11.94
CA ASN A 91 25.75 0.08 -13.16
C ASN A 91 25.65 1.60 -12.93
N ASP A 92 25.74 2.04 -11.68
CA ASP A 92 25.64 3.46 -11.29
C ASP A 92 24.40 4.15 -11.88
N LYS A 93 23.24 3.48 -11.80
CA LYS A 93 21.97 4.02 -12.29
C LYS A 93 21.16 4.63 -11.16
N GLN A 94 20.48 5.73 -11.45
CA GLN A 94 19.49 6.30 -10.56
C GLN A 94 18.33 5.30 -10.33
N PRO A 95 17.95 5.01 -9.08
CA PRO A 95 16.78 4.19 -8.79
C PRO A 95 15.48 4.82 -9.31
N LEU A 96 14.50 3.99 -9.69
CA LEU A 96 13.17 4.44 -10.12
C LEU A 96 12.43 5.22 -9.02
N VAL A 97 12.62 4.82 -7.76
CA VAL A 97 12.12 5.53 -6.58
C VAL A 97 13.32 6.02 -5.78
N THR A 98 13.35 7.32 -5.52
CA THR A 98 14.48 8.05 -4.96
C THR A 98 14.19 8.51 -3.53
N GLY A 99 15.19 9.12 -2.89
CA GLY A 99 15.01 9.75 -1.57
C GLY A 99 14.02 10.93 -1.60
N GLU A 100 13.88 11.63 -2.74
CA GLU A 100 12.91 12.73 -2.86
C GLU A 100 11.47 12.20 -2.89
N ASP A 101 11.23 11.03 -3.50
CA ASP A 101 9.92 10.37 -3.47
C ASP A 101 9.54 9.96 -2.04
N GLY A 102 10.50 9.38 -1.30
CA GLY A 102 10.30 9.04 0.11
C GLY A 102 10.00 10.26 0.99
N LYS A 103 10.66 11.39 0.71
CA LYS A 103 10.39 12.67 1.38
C LYS A 103 9.00 13.22 1.05
N ALA A 104 8.56 13.15 -0.20
CA ALA A 104 7.22 13.54 -0.60
C ALA A 104 6.14 12.69 0.10
N VAL A 105 6.34 11.37 0.20
CA VAL A 105 5.45 10.47 0.95
C VAL A 105 5.38 10.87 2.43
N LEU A 106 6.52 11.16 3.06
CA LEU A 106 6.53 11.64 4.44
C LEU A 106 5.74 12.96 4.57
N GLU A 107 5.93 13.92 3.67
CA GLU A 107 5.20 15.18 3.69
C GLU A 107 3.67 14.96 3.68
N VAL A 108 3.19 14.07 2.80
CA VAL A 108 1.78 13.66 2.73
C VAL A 108 1.30 13.04 4.04
N ILE A 109 2.10 12.14 4.65
CA ILE A 109 1.75 11.52 5.94
C ILE A 109 1.62 12.59 7.03
N PHE A 110 2.57 13.51 7.14
CA PHE A 110 2.49 14.60 8.12
C PHE A 110 1.25 15.48 7.91
N ALA A 111 0.95 15.84 6.65
CA ALA A 111 -0.26 16.59 6.31
C ALA A 111 -1.55 15.83 6.68
N ALA A 112 -1.58 14.52 6.47
CA ALA A 112 -2.73 13.67 6.83
C ALA A 112 -2.99 13.67 8.35
N TYR A 113 -1.94 13.62 9.18
CA TYR A 113 -2.09 13.71 10.63
C TYR A 113 -2.52 15.10 11.12
N GLU A 114 -2.05 16.18 10.48
CA GLU A 114 -2.56 17.55 10.77
C GLU A 114 -4.04 17.68 10.38
N SER A 115 -4.43 17.14 9.22
CA SER A 115 -5.83 17.07 8.79
C SER A 115 -6.69 16.31 9.80
N ALA A 116 -6.22 15.15 10.29
CA ALA A 116 -6.92 14.37 11.30
C ALA A 116 -7.08 15.11 12.64
N GLY A 117 -6.08 15.89 13.07
CA GLY A 117 -6.15 16.70 14.29
C GLY A 117 -7.03 17.93 14.18
N THR A 118 -7.01 18.59 13.03
CA THR A 118 -7.73 19.85 12.83
C THR A 118 -9.14 19.67 12.26
N GLY A 119 -9.43 18.50 11.68
CA GLY A 119 -10.68 18.22 10.96
C GLY A 119 -10.81 19.04 9.68
N ARG A 120 -9.71 19.47 9.06
CA ARG A 120 -9.69 20.37 7.89
C ARG A 120 -8.79 19.84 6.78
N LYS A 121 -9.08 20.25 5.55
CA LYS A 121 -8.16 20.05 4.42
C LYS A 121 -6.83 20.78 4.70
N VAL A 122 -5.72 20.13 4.32
CA VAL A 122 -4.35 20.66 4.41
C VAL A 122 -3.79 20.70 3.01
N GLU A 123 -3.34 21.88 2.60
CA GLU A 123 -2.70 22.10 1.29
C GLU A 123 -1.26 21.59 1.28
N LEU A 124 -0.83 21.09 0.12
CA LEU A 124 0.55 20.71 -0.14
C LEU A 124 1.25 21.78 -1.01
N PRO A 125 2.56 22.05 -0.82
CA PRO A 125 3.45 21.35 0.09
C PRO A 125 3.26 21.73 1.56
N PHE A 126 3.31 20.73 2.45
CA PHE A 126 3.09 20.93 3.88
C PHE A 126 4.40 20.99 4.66
N LYS A 127 4.57 22.02 5.48
CA LYS A 127 5.76 22.20 6.32
C LYS A 127 5.39 22.16 7.80
N THR A 128 6.24 21.52 8.59
CA THR A 128 6.02 21.36 10.02
C THR A 128 7.35 21.12 10.75
N ASP A 129 7.43 21.62 11.99
CA ASP A 129 8.54 21.35 12.91
C ASP A 129 8.26 20.12 13.79
N ALA A 130 7.15 19.41 13.56
CA ALA A 130 6.84 18.20 14.32
C ALA A 130 7.84 17.09 14.02
N GLU A 131 8.38 16.48 15.08
CA GLU A 131 9.32 15.36 14.95
C GLU A 131 8.65 14.08 14.39
N LYS A 132 7.35 13.87 14.70
CA LYS A 132 6.58 12.67 14.32
C LYS A 132 5.16 13.04 13.91
N PRO A 133 4.57 12.37 12.89
CA PRO A 133 3.23 12.71 12.40
C PRO A 133 2.16 12.73 13.49
N ILE A 134 2.15 11.72 14.38
CA ILE A 134 1.18 11.59 15.47
C ILE A 134 1.10 12.81 16.41
N ARG A 135 2.14 13.63 16.48
CA ARG A 135 2.15 14.84 17.30
C ARG A 135 1.23 15.94 16.76
N LEU A 136 0.92 15.91 15.47
CA LEU A 136 0.00 16.85 14.81
C LEU A 136 -1.46 16.51 15.12
N TRP A 137 -1.78 15.23 15.28
CA TRP A 137 -3.13 14.78 15.62
C TRP A 137 -3.48 15.01 17.10
N LYS A 138 -2.53 14.79 18.01
CA LYS A 138 -2.76 14.86 19.47
C LYS A 138 -2.55 16.26 20.09
N LYS A 139 -2.64 17.33 19.29
CA LYS A 139 -2.51 18.70 19.80
C LYS A 139 -3.67 19.08 20.70
#